data_AF-A0AAD7KZV6-F1
#
_entry.id   AF-A0AAD7KZV6-F1
#
_cell.length_a   1.000
_cell.length_b   1.000
_cell.length_c   1.000
_cell.angle_alpha   90.00
_cell.angle_beta   90.00
_cell.angle_gamma   90.00
#
_symmetry.space_group_name_H-M   'P 1'
#
loop_
_entity.id
_entity.type
_entity.pdbx_description
1 polymer ?
#
loop_
_entity_poly.entity_id
_entity_poly.type
_entity_poly.pdbx_seq_one_letter_code
_entity_poly.pdbx_strand_id
1 'polypeptide(L)'
;MLQFRFIKASLLASKILTHSSINFCRGVPNCKGFRILRSQMGSFSTSSQSSKFLFRQLFEKDSSTYTYLLADVSHPEKPALLIDPVDKTVERDLSLIQELGLKLIYAMNTHVHADHVTGTGLIKGKVPGVKSVISKASGSKADLLVEQGDKIYFGDLFLEVRSTPGHTLGCITYVTGDGSDQPQPKMAFTGDALLIRGCGRTDFQGGSSEQLYNSVHSQVSTVGEETLYNPRLTKDEETFKNIMTNLNLSYPKMMDIAVPANLVCGIQSKA
;
A
#
# COMPACT_ATOMS: atom_id res chain seq x y z
N MET A 1 -24.24 -2.06 -3.51
CA MET A 1 -23.97 -2.09 -2.06
C MET A 1 -23.60 -3.53 -1.68
N LEU A 2 -22.35 -3.92 -1.94
CA LEU A 2 -21.82 -5.22 -1.50
C LEU A 2 -21.14 -5.01 -0.15
N GLN A 3 -21.71 -5.59 0.92
CA GLN A 3 -21.02 -5.76 2.19
C GLN A 3 -19.87 -6.75 2.00
N PHE A 4 -18.64 -6.26 1.94
CA PHE A 4 -17.46 -7.12 1.99
C PHE A 4 -17.16 -7.52 3.44
N ARG A 5 -17.19 -8.83 3.68
CA ARG A 5 -16.87 -9.46 4.96
C ARG A 5 -15.39 -9.29 5.26
N PHE A 6 -15.09 -8.77 6.45
CA PHE A 6 -13.76 -8.80 7.06
C PHE A 6 -13.27 -10.25 7.18
N ILE A 7 -12.10 -10.55 6.61
CA ILE A 7 -11.34 -11.77 6.94
C ILE A 7 -10.05 -11.33 7.62
N LYS A 8 -9.90 -11.80 8.86
CA LYS A 8 -8.74 -11.61 9.73
C LYS A 8 -7.46 -12.12 9.06
N ALA A 9 -6.52 -11.22 8.81
CA ALA A 9 -5.12 -11.58 8.60
C ALA A 9 -4.47 -11.89 9.96
N SER A 10 -4.63 -13.13 10.43
CA SER A 10 -3.85 -13.67 11.54
C SER A 10 -3.98 -15.19 11.59
N LEU A 11 -3.23 -15.91 10.75
CA LEU A 11 -2.98 -17.34 10.91
C LEU A 11 -1.87 -17.83 9.95
N LEU A 12 -0.64 -17.36 10.16
CA LEU A 12 0.56 -18.00 9.60
C LEU A 12 1.79 -17.66 10.45
N ALA A 13 1.71 -17.95 11.75
CA ALA A 13 2.86 -17.91 12.66
C ALA A 13 2.61 -18.86 13.84
N SER A 14 2.48 -20.17 13.57
CA SER A 14 2.65 -21.24 14.57
C SER A 14 2.50 -22.60 13.90
N LYS A 15 3.61 -23.12 13.37
CA LYS A 15 3.87 -24.55 13.16
C LYS A 15 5.24 -24.68 12.52
N ILE A 16 6.27 -24.90 13.32
CA ILE A 16 7.52 -25.59 12.97
C ILE A 16 8.25 -25.84 14.30
N LEU A 17 8.73 -27.09 14.47
CA LEU A 17 9.55 -27.66 15.56
C LEU A 17 8.82 -28.28 16.77
N THR A 18 8.32 -29.51 16.58
CA THR A 18 8.47 -30.56 17.60
C THR A 18 8.88 -31.86 16.91
N HIS A 19 10.17 -32.17 16.93
CA HIS A 19 10.67 -33.53 16.76
C HIS A 19 11.97 -33.68 17.55
N SER A 20 11.89 -34.34 18.69
CA SER A 20 13.05 -34.91 19.39
C SER A 20 12.69 -36.32 19.78
N SER A 21 13.23 -37.27 19.02
CA SER A 21 13.09 -38.70 19.21
C SER A 21 13.86 -39.16 20.45
N ILE A 22 13.22 -40.08 21.16
CA ILE A 22 13.67 -40.79 22.35
C ILE A 22 14.86 -41.70 22.00
N ASN A 23 15.88 -41.75 22.86
CA ASN A 23 16.75 -42.92 22.96
C ASN A 23 17.08 -43.25 24.43
N PHE A 24 17.01 -44.54 24.71
CA PHE A 24 16.98 -45.20 26.00
C PHE A 24 18.37 -45.79 26.29
N CYS A 25 18.96 -45.55 27.46
CA CYS A 25 19.99 -46.42 28.03
C CYS A 25 19.94 -46.35 29.57
N ARG A 26 19.78 -47.52 30.21
CA ARG A 26 19.81 -47.76 31.66
C ARG A 26 21.26 -48.11 32.10
N GLY A 27 21.67 -47.72 33.31
CA GLY A 27 22.74 -48.42 34.03
C GLY A 27 23.52 -47.68 35.15
N VAL A 28 23.05 -47.82 36.39
CA VAL A 28 23.78 -48.00 37.69
C VAL A 28 24.55 -46.81 38.35
N PRO A 29 24.55 -46.69 39.72
CA PRO A 29 24.83 -45.44 40.44
C PRO A 29 26.12 -45.45 41.30
N ASN A 30 26.75 -44.27 41.46
CA ASN A 30 27.27 -43.71 42.72
C ASN A 30 28.20 -42.53 42.40
N CYS A 31 27.95 -41.36 42.98
CA CYS A 31 29.01 -40.57 43.64
C CYS A 31 28.42 -39.35 44.34
N LYS A 32 28.79 -39.22 45.62
CA LYS A 32 28.52 -38.08 46.50
C LYS A 32 29.28 -36.84 46.00
N GLY A 33 28.69 -35.66 46.11
CA GLY A 33 29.44 -34.41 45.92
C GLY A 33 28.55 -33.17 45.78
N PHE A 34 28.57 -32.32 46.80
CA PHE A 34 27.98 -30.98 46.84
C PHE A 34 28.36 -30.12 45.63
N ARG A 35 27.38 -29.38 45.08
CA ARG A 35 27.46 -27.94 44.73
C ARG A 35 26.08 -27.43 44.32
N ILE A 36 25.54 -26.50 45.10
CA ILE A 36 24.38 -25.68 44.69
C ILE A 36 24.90 -24.74 43.60
N LEU A 37 24.69 -25.10 42.34
CA LEU A 37 24.82 -24.17 41.23
C LEU A 37 23.50 -23.39 41.14
N ARG A 38 23.51 -22.16 41.67
CA ARG A 38 22.48 -21.17 41.33
C ARG A 38 22.50 -21.02 39.82
N SER A 39 21.41 -21.41 39.16
CA SER A 39 21.18 -21.05 37.76
C SER A 39 21.10 -19.53 37.70
N GLN A 40 22.10 -18.91 37.08
CA GLN A 40 21.91 -17.56 36.57
C GLN A 40 20.88 -17.68 35.46
N MET A 41 19.63 -17.32 35.76
CA MET A 41 18.66 -16.99 34.73
C MET A 41 19.24 -15.82 33.94
N GLY A 42 19.81 -16.13 32.78
CA GLY A 42 20.07 -15.13 31.76
C GLY A 42 18.76 -14.43 31.47
N SER A 43 18.68 -13.16 31.82
CA SER A 43 17.66 -12.24 31.34
C SER A 43 17.83 -12.15 29.82
N PHE A 44 17.11 -12.99 29.08
CA PHE A 44 16.84 -12.70 27.68
C PHE A 44 15.91 -11.49 27.68
N SER A 45 16.50 -10.30 27.54
CA SER A 45 15.76 -9.16 27.04
C SER A 45 15.33 -9.51 25.62
N THR A 46 14.10 -9.98 25.47
CA THR A 46 13.41 -9.89 24.20
C THR A 46 13.27 -8.38 23.93
N SER A 47 14.25 -7.79 23.26
CA SER A 47 14.02 -6.50 22.62
C SER A 47 12.87 -6.76 21.67
N SER A 48 11.66 -6.36 22.04
CA SER A 48 10.59 -6.21 21.07
C SER A 48 11.09 -5.09 20.16
N GLN A 49 11.82 -5.45 19.11
CA GLN A 49 12.16 -4.51 18.06
C GLN A 49 10.80 -4.06 17.51
N SER A 50 10.37 -2.88 17.95
CA SER A 50 9.25 -2.19 17.33
C SER A 50 9.54 -2.15 15.84
N SER A 51 8.60 -2.64 15.03
CA SER A 51 8.74 -2.60 13.57
C SER A 51 9.15 -1.19 13.15
N LYS A 52 10.29 -1.07 12.46
CA LYS A 52 10.77 0.16 11.82
C LYS A 52 9.72 0.79 10.91
N PHE A 53 8.92 -0.07 10.28
CA PHE A 53 7.88 0.34 9.35
C PHE A 53 6.53 0.45 10.06
N LEU A 54 5.95 1.65 10.05
CA LEU A 54 4.57 1.90 10.46
C LEU A 54 3.68 1.94 9.22
N PHE A 55 2.57 1.21 9.30
CA PHE A 55 1.56 1.14 8.25
C PHE A 55 0.16 1.33 8.84
N ARG A 56 -0.66 2.17 8.19
CA ARG A 56 -2.11 2.28 8.44
C ARG A 56 -2.85 2.34 7.11
N GLN A 57 -3.94 1.59 7.03
CA GLN A 57 -4.96 1.73 6.00
C GLN A 57 -6.14 2.49 6.60
N LEU A 58 -6.53 3.57 5.94
CA LEU A 58 -7.63 4.45 6.34
C LEU A 58 -8.69 4.40 5.24
N PHE A 59 -9.97 4.54 5.61
CA PHE A 59 -11.07 4.39 4.66
C PHE A 59 -11.95 5.64 4.64
N GLU A 60 -12.18 6.20 3.46
CA GLU A 60 -13.19 7.21 3.19
C GLU A 60 -14.47 6.51 2.69
N LYS A 61 -15.61 6.82 3.29
CA LYS A 61 -16.83 6.03 3.12
C LYS A 61 -17.62 6.42 1.87
N ASP A 62 -17.59 7.68 1.46
CA ASP A 62 -18.42 8.19 0.37
C ASP A 62 -17.93 7.67 -0.99
N SER A 63 -16.62 7.72 -1.23
CA SER A 63 -15.98 7.22 -2.45
C SER A 63 -15.48 5.78 -2.33
N SER A 64 -15.48 5.22 -1.11
CA SER A 64 -14.88 3.91 -0.80
C SER A 64 -13.36 3.86 -1.07
N THR A 65 -12.67 4.99 -0.93
CA THR A 65 -11.23 5.11 -1.15
C THR A 65 -10.45 4.63 0.07
N TYR A 66 -9.38 3.89 -0.19
CA TYR A 66 -8.35 3.63 0.81
C TYR A 66 -7.23 4.65 0.70
N THR A 67 -6.93 5.30 1.81
CA THR A 67 -5.73 6.12 2.00
C THR A 67 -4.72 5.33 2.82
N TYR A 68 -3.45 5.33 2.42
CA TYR A 68 -2.40 4.60 3.13
C TYR A 68 -1.40 5.57 3.76
N LEU A 69 -1.15 5.40 5.06
CA LEU A 69 -0.10 6.11 5.80
C LEU A 69 1.06 5.15 6.07
N LEU A 70 2.24 5.54 5.59
CA LEU A 70 3.49 4.80 5.77
C LEU A 70 4.51 5.70 6.47
N ALA A 71 5.31 5.14 7.39
CA ALA A 71 6.40 5.87 8.02
C ALA A 71 7.57 4.96 8.42
N ASP A 72 8.78 5.54 8.42
CA ASP A 72 9.94 4.97 9.08
C ASP A 72 10.01 5.51 10.51
N VAL A 73 9.51 4.75 11.48
CA VAL A 73 9.48 5.16 12.89
C VAL A 73 10.80 4.93 13.62
N SER A 74 11.78 4.28 12.97
CA SER A 74 13.12 4.12 13.52
C SER A 74 14.00 5.36 13.28
N HIS A 75 13.71 6.10 12.21
CA HIS A 75 14.40 7.35 11.91
C HIS A 75 14.02 8.45 12.93
N PRO A 76 14.97 9.26 13.42
CA PRO A 76 14.71 10.27 14.46
C PRO A 76 13.59 11.25 14.12
N GLU A 77 13.47 11.63 12.83
CA GLU A 77 12.41 12.53 12.36
C GLU A 77 11.07 11.85 12.06
N LYS A 78 11.01 10.52 12.09
CA LYS A 78 9.83 9.73 11.73
C LYS A 78 9.16 10.15 10.41
N PRO A 79 9.90 10.20 9.28
CA PRO A 79 9.39 10.64 8.00
C PRO A 79 8.27 9.71 7.51
N ALA A 80 7.21 10.33 7.00
CA ALA A 80 5.98 9.66 6.62
C ALA A 80 5.43 10.16 5.28
N LEU A 81 4.62 9.33 4.64
CA LEU A 81 3.91 9.65 3.41
C LEU A 81 2.46 9.18 3.45
N LEU A 82 1.60 9.86 2.68
CA LEU A 82 0.24 9.44 2.38
C LEU A 82 0.12 9.03 0.91
N ILE A 83 -0.60 7.94 0.64
CA ILE A 83 -0.99 7.51 -0.70
C ILE A 83 -2.51 7.62 -0.81
N ASP A 84 -2.98 8.27 -1.87
CA ASP A 84 -4.39 8.53 -2.21
C ASP A 84 -5.18 9.20 -1.06
N PRO A 85 -4.72 10.35 -0.52
CA PRO A 85 -5.49 11.10 0.48
C PRO A 85 -6.71 11.76 -0.15
N VAL A 86 -7.83 11.78 0.58
CA VAL A 86 -9.10 12.42 0.15
C VAL A 86 -9.30 13.76 0.85
N ASP A 87 -9.78 14.77 0.13
CA ASP A 87 -10.00 16.13 0.64
C ASP A 87 -10.85 16.17 1.92
N LYS A 88 -11.95 15.42 1.96
CA LYS A 88 -12.88 15.30 3.10
C LYS A 88 -12.24 14.73 4.37
N THR A 89 -11.15 13.97 4.24
CA THR A 89 -10.50 13.30 5.38
C THR A 89 -9.16 13.91 5.77
N VAL A 90 -8.78 15.05 5.18
CA VAL A 90 -7.49 15.70 5.49
C VAL A 90 -7.33 15.96 6.99
N GLU A 91 -8.35 16.45 7.68
CA GLU A 91 -8.26 16.70 9.14
C GLU A 91 -8.06 15.40 9.94
N ARG A 92 -8.74 14.32 9.57
CA ARG A 92 -8.55 12.99 10.16
C ARG A 92 -7.10 12.54 9.98
N ASP A 93 -6.58 12.66 8.76
CA ASP A 93 -5.25 12.17 8.40
C ASP A 93 -4.15 12.96 9.11
N LEU A 94 -4.28 14.30 9.15
CA LEU A 94 -3.34 15.17 9.85
C LEU A 94 -3.38 14.98 11.37
N SER A 95 -4.56 14.77 11.95
CA SER A 95 -4.70 14.48 13.38
C SER A 95 -3.97 13.18 13.75
N LEU A 96 -4.16 12.11 12.96
CA LEU A 96 -3.46 10.84 13.19
C LEU A 96 -1.94 10.98 13.05
N ILE A 97 -1.47 11.73 12.04
CA ILE A 97 -0.04 12.01 11.84
C ILE A 97 0.54 12.74 13.05
N GLN A 98 -0.19 13.72 13.59
CA GLN A 98 0.21 14.47 14.77
C GLN A 98 0.25 13.58 16.02
N GLU A 99 -0.79 12.78 16.26
CA GLU A 99 -0.88 11.84 17.39
C GLU A 99 0.27 10.82 17.39
N LEU A 100 0.68 10.35 16.21
CA LEU A 100 1.79 9.42 16.03
C LEU A 100 3.17 10.11 16.04
N GLY A 101 3.20 11.45 16.05
CA GLY A 101 4.43 12.25 16.04
C GLY A 101 5.25 12.07 14.75
N LEU A 102 4.58 11.97 13.60
CA LEU A 102 5.21 11.72 12.31
C LEU A 102 5.51 13.01 11.55
N LYS A 103 6.58 13.03 10.77
CA LYS A 103 6.91 14.12 9.84
C LYS A 103 6.41 13.78 8.44
N LEU A 104 5.25 14.30 8.06
CA LEU A 104 4.73 14.11 6.70
C LEU A 104 5.65 14.82 5.69
N ILE A 105 6.14 14.08 4.69
CA ILE A 105 7.02 14.61 3.63
C ILE A 105 6.36 14.57 2.25
N TYR A 106 5.53 13.55 1.98
CA TYR A 106 4.86 13.37 0.70
C TYR A 106 3.37 13.08 0.87
N ALA A 107 2.57 13.67 0.00
CA ALA A 107 1.18 13.30 -0.21
C ALA A 107 1.00 12.93 -1.69
N MET A 108 0.75 11.67 -1.97
CA MET A 108 0.95 11.07 -3.29
C MET A 108 -0.34 10.50 -3.83
N ASN A 109 -0.49 10.47 -5.15
CA ASN A 109 -1.58 9.75 -5.80
C ASN A 109 -1.05 8.62 -6.69
N THR A 110 -1.81 7.53 -6.78
CA THR A 110 -1.57 6.45 -7.75
C THR A 110 -2.00 6.82 -9.16
N HIS A 111 -3.02 7.68 -9.29
CA HIS A 111 -3.54 8.19 -10.56
C HIS A 111 -4.41 9.45 -10.34
N VAL A 112 -4.98 10.00 -11.41
CA VAL A 112 -6.00 11.06 -11.31
C VAL A 112 -7.34 10.40 -11.03
N HIS A 113 -7.85 10.55 -9.81
CA HIS A 113 -9.08 9.92 -9.35
C HIS A 113 -10.33 10.54 -9.99
N ALA A 114 -11.37 9.74 -10.21
CA ALA A 114 -12.66 10.17 -10.77
C ALA A 114 -13.83 10.07 -9.78
N ASP A 115 -13.59 9.46 -8.63
CA ASP A 115 -14.56 9.17 -7.56
C ASP A 115 -14.49 10.18 -6.40
N HIS A 116 -13.34 10.84 -6.21
CA HIS A 116 -13.12 11.81 -5.14
C HIS A 116 -12.13 12.92 -5.54
N VAL A 117 -12.11 14.03 -4.79
CA VAL A 117 -11.09 15.08 -4.93
C VAL A 117 -9.90 14.76 -4.02
N THR A 118 -8.70 14.81 -4.56
CA THR A 118 -7.46 14.55 -3.81
C THR A 118 -7.26 15.57 -2.69
N GLY A 119 -6.84 15.09 -1.52
CA GLY A 119 -6.50 15.93 -0.37
C GLY A 119 -5.11 16.57 -0.47
N THR A 120 -4.31 16.23 -1.49
CA THR A 120 -2.92 16.67 -1.63
C THR A 120 -2.76 18.20 -1.59
N GLY A 121 -3.59 18.96 -2.31
CA GLY A 121 -3.55 20.42 -2.30
C GLY A 121 -3.85 21.03 -0.93
N LEU A 122 -4.86 20.51 -0.23
CA LEU A 122 -5.21 20.96 1.12
C LEU A 122 -4.12 20.63 2.15
N ILE A 123 -3.55 19.43 2.08
CA ILE A 123 -2.44 19.01 2.94
C ILE A 123 -1.25 19.94 2.76
N LYS A 124 -0.87 20.28 1.53
CA LYS A 124 0.21 21.24 1.25
C LYS A 124 -0.05 22.62 1.84
N GLY A 125 -1.30 23.08 1.79
CA GLY A 125 -1.71 24.35 2.39
C GLY A 125 -1.64 24.36 3.93
N LYS A 126 -1.79 23.19 4.57
CA LYS A 126 -1.81 23.03 6.03
C LYS A 126 -0.46 22.63 6.63
N VAL A 127 0.38 21.92 5.88
CA VAL A 127 1.67 21.41 6.34
C VAL A 127 2.77 21.90 5.38
N PRO A 128 3.38 23.06 5.67
CA PRO A 128 4.43 23.62 4.83
C PRO A 128 5.60 22.64 4.64
N GLY A 129 6.05 22.50 3.39
CA GLY A 129 7.17 21.62 3.04
C GLY A 129 6.77 20.22 2.56
N VAL A 130 5.51 19.79 2.77
CA VAL A 130 4.98 18.58 2.13
C VAL A 130 4.94 18.78 0.62
N LYS A 131 5.38 17.76 -0.14
CA LYS A 131 5.33 17.76 -1.60
C LYS A 131 4.25 16.83 -2.12
N SER A 132 3.45 17.29 -3.08
CA SER A 132 2.55 16.41 -3.84
C SER A 132 3.33 15.60 -4.87
N VAL A 133 2.97 14.33 -5.03
CA VAL A 133 3.59 13.42 -6.00
C VAL A 133 2.52 12.73 -6.85
N ILE A 134 2.74 12.70 -8.16
CA ILE A 134 1.90 11.94 -9.10
C ILE A 134 2.73 11.52 -10.32
N SER A 135 2.25 10.56 -11.11
CA SER A 135 2.95 10.16 -12.33
C SER A 135 2.99 11.30 -13.35
N LYS A 136 4.10 11.43 -14.06
CA LYS A 136 4.23 12.36 -15.19
C LYS A 136 3.22 12.05 -16.30
N ALA A 137 2.96 10.76 -16.54
CA ALA A 137 2.01 10.27 -17.55
C ALA A 137 0.55 10.67 -17.26
N SER A 138 0.21 11.04 -16.01
CA SER A 138 -1.14 11.48 -15.66
C SER A 138 -1.54 12.83 -16.26
N GLY A 139 -0.56 13.66 -16.67
CA GLY A 139 -0.80 15.04 -17.11
C GLY A 139 -1.29 15.99 -16.00
N SER A 140 -1.36 15.53 -14.75
CA SER A 140 -1.76 16.36 -13.61
C SER A 140 -0.60 17.20 -13.08
N LYS A 141 -0.93 18.33 -12.43
CA LYS A 141 0.03 19.15 -11.70
C LYS A 141 0.36 18.53 -10.33
N ALA A 142 1.64 18.47 -10.01
CA ALA A 142 2.16 18.15 -8.68
C ALA A 142 3.53 18.82 -8.46
N ASP A 143 4.04 18.81 -7.22
CA ASP A 143 5.39 19.33 -6.96
C ASP A 143 6.48 18.41 -7.53
N LEU A 144 6.22 17.10 -7.50
CA LEU A 144 7.11 16.08 -8.04
C LEU A 144 6.34 15.18 -9.01
N LEU A 145 6.88 15.01 -10.21
CA LEU A 145 6.39 14.08 -11.21
C LEU A 145 7.33 12.87 -11.26
N VAL A 146 6.76 11.67 -11.19
CA VAL A 146 7.52 10.41 -11.18
C VAL A 146 7.28 9.58 -12.44
N GLU A 147 8.29 8.79 -12.79
CA GLU A 147 8.30 7.86 -13.91
C GLU A 147 8.65 6.43 -13.41
N GLN A 148 8.54 5.44 -14.29
CA GLN A 148 8.86 4.05 -13.96
C GLN A 148 10.31 3.90 -13.49
N GLY A 149 10.51 3.15 -12.40
CA GLY A 149 11.82 2.88 -11.82
C GLY A 149 12.28 3.91 -10.79
N ASP A 150 11.58 5.05 -10.67
CA ASP A 150 11.87 6.03 -9.63
C ASP A 150 11.69 5.43 -8.23
N LYS A 151 12.44 5.96 -7.26
CA LYS A 151 12.38 5.56 -5.86
C LYS A 151 12.03 6.76 -4.98
N ILE A 152 11.00 6.62 -4.16
CA ILE A 152 10.54 7.65 -3.22
C ILE A 152 10.96 7.23 -1.81
N TYR A 153 11.95 7.93 -1.27
CA TYR A 153 12.54 7.64 0.04
C TYR A 153 11.83 8.36 1.19
N PHE A 154 11.67 7.66 2.32
CA PHE A 154 11.16 8.19 3.58
C PHE A 154 11.92 7.54 4.74
N GLY A 155 12.98 8.21 5.19
CA GLY A 155 13.97 7.58 6.07
C GLY A 155 14.84 6.64 5.26
N ASP A 156 15.11 5.44 5.77
CA ASP A 156 15.84 4.42 5.00
C ASP A 156 14.90 3.53 4.17
N LEU A 157 13.59 3.73 4.30
CA LEU A 157 12.58 3.00 3.53
C LEU A 157 12.31 3.70 2.20
N PHE A 158 11.93 2.93 1.18
CA PHE A 158 11.52 3.51 -0.10
C PHE A 158 10.37 2.76 -0.77
N LEU A 159 9.69 3.47 -1.67
CA LEU A 159 8.74 2.92 -2.64
C LEU A 159 9.33 3.01 -4.05
N GLU A 160 9.37 1.89 -4.76
CA GLU A 160 9.63 1.79 -6.20
C GLU A 160 8.35 2.16 -6.97
N VAL A 161 8.48 3.02 -7.98
CA VAL A 161 7.39 3.42 -8.87
C VAL A 161 7.34 2.48 -10.07
N ARG A 162 6.20 1.83 -10.29
CA ARG A 162 5.98 0.97 -11.46
C ARG A 162 4.83 1.50 -12.29
N SER A 163 5.06 1.72 -13.59
CA SER A 163 4.00 2.11 -14.50
C SER A 163 3.02 0.96 -14.69
N THR A 164 1.74 1.21 -14.42
CA THR A 164 0.65 0.23 -14.52
C THR A 164 -0.59 0.85 -15.19
N PRO A 165 -0.43 1.45 -16.40
CA PRO A 165 -1.53 2.09 -17.11
C PRO A 165 -2.60 1.06 -17.50
N GLY A 166 -3.83 1.56 -17.68
CA GLY A 166 -4.94 0.74 -18.16
C GLY A 166 -6.27 1.19 -17.60
N HIS A 167 -6.35 1.44 -16.29
CA HIS A 167 -7.50 2.15 -15.71
C HIS A 167 -7.49 3.62 -16.18
N THR A 168 -6.34 4.28 -16.07
CA THR A 168 -6.03 5.55 -16.73
C THR A 168 -4.64 5.45 -17.39
N LEU A 169 -4.29 6.40 -18.25
CA LEU A 169 -2.93 6.52 -18.81
C LEU A 169 -1.86 6.80 -17.75
N GLY A 170 -2.26 7.40 -16.62
CA GLY A 170 -1.35 7.84 -15.57
C GLY A 170 -1.21 6.88 -14.39
N CYS A 171 -1.80 5.68 -14.44
CA CYS A 171 -1.74 4.76 -13.31
C CYS A 171 -0.32 4.28 -13.03
N ILE A 172 0.04 4.33 -11.76
CA ILE A 172 1.27 3.75 -11.21
C ILE A 172 0.95 2.92 -9.97
N THR A 173 1.77 1.88 -9.76
CA THR A 173 1.78 1.07 -8.55
C THR A 173 3.03 1.43 -7.76
N TYR A 174 2.86 1.78 -6.48
CA TYR A 174 3.99 1.94 -5.56
C TYR A 174 4.30 0.60 -4.88
N VAL A 175 5.56 0.17 -4.88
CA VAL A 175 5.98 -1.10 -4.27
C VAL A 175 7.05 -0.85 -3.23
N THR A 176 6.92 -1.39 -2.02
CA THR A 176 8.00 -1.28 -1.01
C THR A 176 9.29 -1.91 -1.52
N GLY A 177 10.42 -1.34 -1.11
CA GLY A 177 11.73 -1.74 -1.56
C GLY A 177 12.06 -3.23 -1.39
N ASP A 178 13.07 -3.68 -2.12
CA ASP A 178 13.51 -5.06 -2.23
C ASP A 178 14.79 -5.39 -1.46
N GLY A 179 15.38 -4.39 -0.80
CA GLY A 179 16.51 -4.55 0.10
C GLY A 179 16.18 -5.42 1.32
N SER A 180 17.22 -5.98 1.95
CA SER A 180 17.10 -6.80 3.16
C SER A 180 16.60 -6.02 4.37
N ASP A 181 16.69 -4.69 4.33
CA ASP A 181 16.25 -3.74 5.36
C ASP A 181 14.88 -3.11 5.05
N GLN A 182 14.23 -3.53 3.96
CA GLN A 182 12.91 -3.06 3.54
C GLN A 182 11.78 -3.96 4.08
N PRO A 183 10.50 -3.51 4.07
CA PRO A 183 9.39 -4.30 4.57
C PRO A 183 9.23 -5.65 3.85
N GLN A 184 9.10 -6.72 4.64
CA GLN A 184 8.82 -8.07 4.16
C GLN A 184 7.56 -8.64 4.85
N PRO A 185 6.61 -9.23 4.09
CA PRO A 185 6.60 -9.32 2.63
C PRO A 185 6.46 -7.93 1.99
N LYS A 186 6.90 -7.78 0.72
CA LYS A 186 6.71 -6.53 -0.03
C LYS A 186 5.25 -6.09 -0.02
N MET A 187 4.97 -4.81 -0.08
CA MET A 187 3.61 -4.29 -0.24
C MET A 187 3.51 -3.53 -1.56
N ALA A 188 2.39 -3.72 -2.26
CA ALA A 188 2.09 -3.01 -3.50
C ALA A 188 0.78 -2.21 -3.33
N PHE A 189 0.84 -0.92 -3.64
CA PHE A 189 -0.28 0.00 -3.63
C PHE A 189 -0.71 0.21 -5.08
N THR A 190 -1.68 -0.59 -5.52
CA THR A 190 -2.01 -0.82 -6.93
C THR A 190 -2.96 0.20 -7.55
N GLY A 191 -3.42 1.19 -6.77
CA GLY A 191 -4.52 2.06 -7.15
C GLY A 191 -5.69 1.24 -7.71
N ASP A 192 -6.26 1.74 -8.81
CA ASP A 192 -7.36 1.07 -9.50
C ASP A 192 -6.90 0.13 -10.63
N ALA A 193 -5.60 -0.08 -10.82
CA ALA A 193 -5.11 -1.07 -11.79
C ALA A 193 -5.50 -2.50 -11.35
N LEU A 194 -5.40 -2.78 -10.06
CA LEU A 194 -5.82 -4.05 -9.47
C LEU A 194 -6.57 -3.82 -8.18
N LEU A 195 -7.78 -4.39 -8.12
CA LEU A 195 -8.62 -4.41 -6.92
C LEU A 195 -8.70 -5.83 -6.38
N ILE A 196 -9.07 -5.99 -5.11
CA ILE A 196 -9.29 -7.31 -4.52
C ILE A 196 -10.42 -8.01 -5.28
N ARG A 197 -10.09 -9.13 -5.95
CA ARG A 197 -10.99 -9.89 -6.82
C ARG A 197 -11.62 -9.08 -7.96
N GLY A 198 -11.00 -7.96 -8.37
CA GLY A 198 -11.48 -7.12 -9.45
C GLY A 198 -10.39 -6.24 -10.07
N CYS A 199 -10.80 -5.27 -10.86
CA CYS A 199 -9.94 -4.23 -11.41
C CYS A 199 -10.78 -2.99 -11.70
N GLY A 200 -10.14 -1.84 -11.85
CA GLY A 200 -10.78 -0.61 -12.28
C GLY A 200 -11.36 -0.74 -13.69
N ARG A 201 -12.36 0.11 -13.98
CA ARG A 201 -12.92 0.26 -15.34
C ARG A 201 -11.89 0.83 -16.30
N THR A 202 -12.07 0.68 -17.61
CA THR A 202 -11.06 1.10 -18.62
C THR A 202 -11.66 1.90 -19.77
N ASP A 203 -12.86 2.44 -19.60
CA ASP A 203 -13.68 3.11 -20.61
C ASP A 203 -13.65 4.66 -20.50
N PHE A 204 -12.85 5.20 -19.58
CA PHE A 204 -12.67 6.63 -19.34
C PHE A 204 -11.18 6.98 -19.16
N GLN A 205 -10.83 8.27 -19.14
CA GLN A 205 -9.49 8.79 -18.80
C GLN A 205 -8.33 8.16 -19.61
N GLY A 206 -8.59 7.80 -20.87
CA GLY A 206 -7.64 7.13 -21.75
C GLY A 206 -7.34 5.67 -21.36
N GLY A 207 -8.23 5.04 -20.59
CA GLY A 207 -8.11 3.65 -20.21
C GLY A 207 -8.11 2.69 -21.40
N SER A 208 -7.51 1.52 -21.19
CA SER A 208 -7.44 0.43 -22.16
C SER A 208 -7.39 -0.91 -21.43
N SER A 209 -8.32 -1.81 -21.73
CA SER A 209 -8.34 -3.16 -21.14
C SER A 209 -7.11 -3.97 -21.54
N GLU A 210 -6.62 -3.82 -22.77
CA GLU A 210 -5.39 -4.48 -23.22
C GLU A 210 -4.18 -3.99 -22.42
N GLN A 211 -4.02 -2.67 -22.26
CA GLN A 211 -2.94 -2.12 -21.44
C GLN A 211 -3.07 -2.56 -19.98
N LEU A 212 -4.29 -2.56 -19.42
CA LEU A 212 -4.53 -2.99 -18.05
C LEU A 212 -4.11 -4.45 -17.85
N TYR A 213 -4.50 -5.33 -18.77
CA TYR A 213 -4.17 -6.75 -18.71
C TYR A 213 -2.64 -6.95 -18.72
N ASN A 214 -1.94 -6.30 -19.64
CA ASN A 214 -0.48 -6.36 -19.77
C ASN A 214 0.22 -5.75 -18.55
N SER A 215 -0.29 -4.64 -18.04
CA SER A 215 0.20 -3.97 -16.84
C SER A 215 0.09 -4.85 -15.61
N VAL A 216 -1.00 -5.60 -15.42
CA VAL A 216 -1.11 -6.46 -14.23
C VAL A 216 -0.26 -7.72 -14.36
N HIS A 217 -0.23 -8.36 -15.53
CA HIS A 217 0.49 -9.62 -15.73
C HIS A 217 2.03 -9.47 -15.79
N SER A 218 2.53 -8.30 -16.17
CA SER A 218 3.98 -8.02 -16.19
C SER A 218 4.56 -7.70 -14.82
N GLN A 219 3.72 -7.52 -13.79
CA GLN A 219 4.14 -7.02 -12.48
C GLN A 219 4.35 -8.17 -11.49
N VAL A 220 5.52 -8.20 -10.85
CA VAL A 220 5.86 -9.19 -9.81
C VAL A 220 5.84 -8.51 -8.44
N SER A 221 4.79 -8.72 -7.65
CA SER A 221 4.70 -8.24 -6.25
C SER A 221 3.78 -9.14 -5.40
N THR A 222 3.47 -8.76 -4.15
CA THR A 222 2.49 -9.46 -3.28
C THR A 222 1.09 -9.56 -3.85
N VAL A 223 0.86 -8.87 -4.95
CA VAL A 223 -0.23 -9.04 -5.92
C VAL A 223 -0.32 -10.46 -6.51
N GLY A 224 0.66 -11.34 -6.30
CA GLY A 224 0.66 -12.71 -6.82
C GLY A 224 -0.63 -13.49 -6.52
N GLU A 225 -1.18 -13.40 -5.31
CA GLU A 225 -2.46 -14.06 -4.99
C GLU A 225 -3.65 -13.46 -5.74
N GLU A 226 -3.71 -12.13 -5.86
CA GLU A 226 -4.79 -11.49 -6.62
C GLU A 226 -4.66 -11.79 -8.11
N THR A 227 -3.46 -11.80 -8.68
CA THR A 227 -3.26 -12.20 -10.09
C THR A 227 -3.69 -13.66 -10.31
N LEU A 228 -3.39 -14.54 -9.35
CA LEU A 228 -3.67 -15.97 -9.45
C LEU A 228 -5.15 -16.35 -9.24
N TYR A 229 -5.89 -15.57 -8.44
CA TYR A 229 -7.25 -15.91 -8.02
C TYR A 229 -8.31 -14.87 -8.40
N ASN A 230 -7.95 -13.81 -9.14
CA ASN A 230 -8.91 -12.83 -9.62
C ASN A 230 -9.75 -13.39 -10.78
N PRO A 231 -11.09 -13.39 -10.67
CA PRO A 231 -11.96 -14.05 -11.64
C PRO A 231 -11.93 -13.42 -13.04
N ARG A 232 -11.47 -12.17 -13.17
CA ARG A 232 -11.32 -11.47 -14.45
C ARG A 232 -9.92 -11.66 -15.02
N LEU A 233 -8.88 -11.45 -14.21
CA LEU A 233 -7.50 -11.43 -14.67
C LEU A 233 -6.91 -12.84 -14.89
N THR A 234 -7.51 -13.89 -14.34
CA THR A 234 -7.15 -15.28 -14.65
C THR A 234 -7.63 -15.76 -16.02
N LYS A 235 -8.40 -14.94 -16.74
CA LYS A 235 -8.83 -15.23 -18.12
C LYS A 235 -7.72 -14.88 -19.10
N ASP A 236 -7.78 -15.45 -20.30
CA ASP A 236 -6.98 -14.95 -21.41
C ASP A 236 -7.36 -13.50 -21.75
N GLU A 237 -6.46 -12.79 -22.42
CA GLU A 237 -6.60 -11.36 -22.71
C GLU A 237 -7.89 -11.04 -23.50
N GLU A 238 -8.24 -11.87 -24.49
CA GLU A 238 -9.42 -11.67 -25.33
C GLU A 238 -10.70 -11.78 -24.49
N THR A 239 -10.81 -12.84 -23.68
CA THR A 239 -11.91 -13.02 -22.74
C THR A 239 -11.99 -11.86 -21.73
N PHE A 240 -10.84 -11.39 -21.21
CA PHE A 240 -10.80 -10.25 -20.31
C PHE A 240 -11.34 -8.97 -20.98
N LYS A 241 -10.87 -8.64 -22.19
CA LYS A 241 -11.33 -7.47 -22.97
C LYS A 241 -12.83 -7.54 -23.25
N ASN A 242 -13.34 -8.73 -23.59
CA ASN A 242 -14.76 -8.96 -23.81
C ASN A 242 -15.56 -8.75 -22.52
N ILE A 243 -15.09 -9.23 -21.37
CA ILE A 243 -15.75 -8.95 -20.07
C ILE A 243 -15.81 -7.45 -19.80
N MET A 244 -14.67 -6.76 -19.92
CA MET A 244 -14.56 -5.33 -19.58
C MET A 244 -15.47 -4.45 -20.47
N THR A 245 -15.54 -4.75 -21.77
CA THR A 245 -16.40 -4.05 -22.74
C THR A 245 -17.88 -4.20 -22.41
N ASN A 246 -18.28 -5.34 -21.83
CA ASN A 246 -19.68 -5.68 -21.56
C ASN A 246 -20.14 -5.43 -20.12
N LEU A 247 -19.35 -4.74 -19.28
CA LEU A 247 -19.74 -4.45 -17.89
C LEU A 247 -20.94 -3.50 -17.76
N ASN A 248 -21.23 -2.70 -18.80
CA ASN A 248 -22.37 -1.79 -18.89
C ASN A 248 -22.55 -0.89 -17.64
N LEU A 249 -21.43 -0.33 -17.15
CA LEU A 249 -21.39 0.46 -15.93
C LEU A 249 -21.94 1.87 -16.15
N SER A 250 -22.69 2.38 -15.16
CA SER A 250 -23.14 3.77 -15.14
C SER A 250 -21.98 4.76 -15.29
N TYR A 251 -22.28 5.95 -15.81
CA TYR A 251 -21.35 7.08 -15.80
C TYR A 251 -20.82 7.35 -14.37
N PRO A 252 -19.51 7.58 -14.17
CA PRO A 252 -18.97 7.80 -12.82
C PRO A 252 -19.47 9.14 -12.25
N LYS A 253 -20.14 9.06 -11.09
CA LYS A 253 -20.95 10.16 -10.52
C LYS A 253 -20.19 11.46 -10.25
N MET A 254 -18.90 11.36 -9.93
CA MET A 254 -18.06 12.50 -9.51
C MET A 254 -17.07 12.94 -10.59
N MET A 255 -17.01 12.26 -11.75
CA MET A 255 -15.90 12.44 -12.70
C MET A 255 -15.77 13.88 -13.20
N ASP A 256 -16.89 14.53 -13.49
CA ASP A 256 -16.92 15.90 -14.03
C ASP A 256 -16.47 16.96 -13.02
N ILE A 257 -16.38 16.60 -11.74
CA ILE A 257 -15.90 17.46 -10.66
C ILE A 257 -14.48 17.04 -10.25
N ALA A 258 -14.30 15.74 -10.01
CA ALA A 258 -13.08 15.15 -9.48
C ALA A 258 -11.93 15.26 -10.48
N VAL A 259 -12.12 14.91 -11.75
CA VAL A 259 -11.02 14.89 -12.72
C VAL A 259 -10.45 16.30 -12.95
N PRO A 260 -11.26 17.34 -13.24
CA PRO A 260 -10.74 18.70 -13.39
C PRO A 260 -10.03 19.20 -12.12
N ALA A 261 -10.58 18.93 -10.94
CA ALA A 261 -9.96 19.28 -9.67
C ALA A 261 -8.60 18.58 -9.46
N ASN A 262 -8.55 17.29 -9.74
CA ASN A 262 -7.38 16.45 -9.51
C ASN A 262 -6.26 16.71 -10.53
N LEU A 263 -6.58 17.21 -11.73
CA LEU A 263 -5.58 17.71 -12.70
C LEU A 263 -4.83 18.94 -12.20
N VAL A 264 -5.38 19.66 -11.21
CA VAL A 264 -4.74 20.83 -10.57
C VAL A 264 -4.46 20.59 -9.08
N CYS A 265 -4.10 19.35 -8.72
CA CYS A 265 -3.69 18.96 -7.37
C CYS A 265 -4.80 19.17 -6.30
N GLY A 266 -6.08 19.08 -6.67
CA GLY A 266 -7.21 19.31 -5.77
C GLY A 266 -7.38 20.77 -5.34
N ILE A 267 -6.62 21.70 -5.95
CA ILE A 267 -6.73 23.13 -5.66
C ILE A 267 -7.96 23.67 -6.39
N GLN A 268 -9.03 23.91 -5.64
CA GLN A 268 -10.22 24.59 -6.16
C GLN A 268 -9.90 26.09 -6.25
N SER A 269 -10.10 26.72 -7.41
CA SER A 269 -10.15 28.18 -7.46
C SER A 269 -11.31 28.65 -6.58
N LYS A 270 -11.07 29.61 -5.69
CA LYS A 270 -12.17 30.32 -5.02
C LYS A 270 -13.04 30.92 -6.12
N ALA A 271 -14.25 30.40 -6.26
CA ALA A 271 -15.29 31.03 -7.05
C ALA A 271 -15.66 32.39 -6.45
#